data_AF-A0A2K8Z0M9-F1
#
_entry.id   AF-A0A2K8Z0M9-F1
#
_cell.length_a   1.000
_cell.length_b   1.000
_cell.length_c   1.000
_cell.angle_alpha   90.00
_cell.angle_beta   90.00
_cell.angle_gamma   90.00
#
_symmetry.space_group_name_H-M   'P 1'
#
loop_
_entity.id
_entity.type
_entity.pdbx_description
1 polymer ?
#
loop_
_entity_poly.entity_id
_entity_poly.type
_entity_poly.pdbx_seq_one_letter_code
_entity_poly.pdbx_strand_id
1 'polypeptide(L)'
;MVRSWEVSFGELCPAIDQIVERVNQQMDGPTMYLADKWLLVGKSQVLNLYQDGAHKIIITGREDTTNFVQVILTTLEAMGGILSLD
;
A
#
# COMPACT_ATOMS: atom_id res chain seq x y z
N MET A 1 6.13 -17.37 -0.20
CA MET A 1 5.19 -17.20 0.93
C MET A 1 4.37 -15.93 0.68
N VAL A 2 3.15 -15.83 1.21
CA VAL A 2 2.36 -14.57 1.19
C VAL A 2 2.58 -13.90 2.53
N ARG A 3 2.80 -12.58 2.52
CA ARG A 3 2.99 -11.78 3.72
C ARG A 3 1.97 -10.63 3.75
N SER A 4 1.57 -10.26 4.96
CA SER A 4 0.74 -9.09 5.22
C SER A 4 1.57 -8.04 5.94
N TRP A 5 1.29 -6.77 5.63
CA TRP A 5 1.85 -5.62 6.33
C TRP A 5 0.70 -4.70 6.73
N GLU A 6 0.72 -4.25 7.97
CA GLU A 6 -0.32 -3.37 8.51
C GLU A 6 0.26 -1.99 8.81
N VAL A 7 -0.41 -0.95 8.32
CA VAL A 7 -0.06 0.43 8.64
C VAL A 7 -1.23 1.10 9.33
N SER A 8 -1.01 1.51 10.58
CA SER A 8 -2.01 2.18 11.41
C SER A 8 -1.85 3.70 11.35
N PHE A 9 -2.95 4.43 11.43
CA PHE A 9 -2.99 5.89 11.43
C PHE A 9 -3.68 6.38 12.71
N GLY A 10 -3.11 7.42 13.33
CA GLY A 10 -3.72 8.04 14.52
C GLY A 10 -4.99 8.83 14.22
N GLU A 11 -5.11 9.31 12.98
CA GLU A 11 -6.31 9.95 12.41
C GLU A 11 -6.90 9.06 11.31
N LEU A 12 -7.90 9.58 10.57
CA LEU A 12 -8.45 8.87 9.41
C LEU A 12 -7.34 8.53 8.41
N CYS A 13 -7.39 7.30 7.92
CA CYS A 13 -6.51 6.86 6.85
C CYS A 13 -6.67 7.74 5.60
N PRO A 14 -5.57 8.00 4.87
CA PRO A 14 -5.64 8.60 3.55
C PRO A 14 -6.52 7.76 2.61
N ALA A 15 -7.19 8.42 1.67
CA ALA A 15 -7.94 7.71 0.64
C ALA A 15 -6.99 6.91 -0.25
N ILE A 16 -7.43 5.73 -0.72
CA ILE A 16 -6.59 4.88 -1.60
C ILE A 16 -6.10 5.64 -2.83
N ASP A 17 -6.93 6.49 -3.43
CA ASP A 17 -6.52 7.28 -4.60
C ASP A 17 -5.35 8.23 -4.29
N GLN A 18 -5.31 8.81 -3.09
CA GLN A 18 -4.19 9.66 -2.65
C GLN A 18 -2.92 8.84 -2.43
N ILE A 19 -3.05 7.62 -1.89
CA ILE A 19 -1.94 6.70 -1.72
C ILE A 19 -1.36 6.33 -3.10
N VAL A 20 -2.21 5.96 -4.05
CA VAL A 20 -1.83 5.59 -5.43
C VAL A 20 -1.13 6.75 -6.14
N GLU A 21 -1.68 7.96 -6.03
CA GLU A 21 -1.06 9.17 -6.59
C GLU A 21 0.37 9.36 -6.04
N ARG A 22 0.55 9.21 -4.74
CA ARG A 22 1.85 9.43 -4.10
C ARG A 22 2.85 8.31 -4.36
N VAL A 23 2.38 7.06 -4.46
CA VAL A 23 3.20 5.93 -4.92
C VAL A 23 3.69 6.16 -6.35
N ASN A 24 2.83 6.65 -7.25
CA ASN A 24 3.20 6.96 -8.63
C ASN A 24 4.24 8.08 -8.75
N GLN A 25 4.31 9.00 -7.77
CA GLN A 25 5.36 10.02 -7.72
C GLN A 25 6.73 9.45 -7.34
N GLN A 26 6.79 8.26 -6.72
CA GLN A 26 8.00 7.66 -6.19
C GLN A 26 8.52 6.49 -7.03
N MET A 27 7.76 6.04 -8.03
CA MET A 27 8.12 4.90 -8.87
C MET A 27 8.34 5.24 -10.32
N ASP A 28 9.24 4.49 -10.95
CA ASP A 28 9.43 4.48 -12.42
C ASP A 28 8.32 3.69 -13.12
N GLY A 29 7.13 4.29 -13.16
CA GLY A 29 5.99 3.82 -13.96
C GLY A 29 4.65 3.90 -13.23
N PRO A 30 3.54 3.94 -13.99
CA PRO A 30 2.22 4.08 -13.40
C PRO A 30 1.80 2.79 -12.70
N THR A 31 1.19 2.96 -11.53
CA THR A 31 0.38 1.96 -10.84
C THR A 31 -1.08 2.27 -11.05
N MET A 32 -1.86 1.21 -11.08
CA MET A 32 -3.31 1.27 -11.19
C MET A 32 -3.91 0.53 -10.01
N TYR A 33 -4.89 1.16 -9.37
CA TYR A 33 -5.71 0.51 -8.35
C TYR A 33 -7.03 0.03 -8.93
N LEU A 34 -7.33 -1.24 -8.74
CA LEU A 34 -8.57 -1.89 -9.14
C LEU A 34 -9.46 -2.02 -7.90
N ALA A 35 -10.29 -1.01 -7.66
CA ALA A 35 -11.08 -0.88 -6.44
C ALA A 35 -12.08 -2.03 -6.22
N ASP A 36 -12.60 -2.62 -7.30
CA ASP A 36 -13.51 -3.78 -7.27
C ASP A 36 -12.83 -5.07 -6.77
N LYS A 37 -11.50 -5.10 -6.78
CA LYS A 37 -10.67 -6.27 -6.42
C LYS A 37 -9.68 -6.00 -5.29
N TRP A 38 -9.59 -4.75 -4.84
CA TRP A 38 -8.59 -4.28 -3.89
C TRP A 38 -7.15 -4.56 -4.34
N LEU A 39 -6.88 -4.47 -5.65
CA LEU A 39 -5.57 -4.77 -6.22
C LEU A 39 -4.84 -3.50 -6.61
N LEU A 40 -3.60 -3.37 -6.17
CA LEU A 40 -2.65 -2.43 -6.73
C LEU A 40 -1.75 -3.16 -7.73
N VAL A 41 -1.83 -2.72 -8.99
CA VAL A 41 -1.11 -3.30 -10.13
C VAL A 41 0.01 -2.36 -10.53
N GLY A 42 1.25 -2.80 -10.34
CA GLY A 42 2.45 -2.16 -10.86
C GLY A 42 2.99 -2.87 -12.10
N LYS A 43 4.15 -2.41 -12.60
CA LYS A 43 4.76 -2.90 -13.85
C LYS A 43 5.04 -4.41 -13.90
N SER A 44 5.45 -4.99 -12.78
CA SER A 44 5.84 -6.41 -12.69
C SER A 44 5.27 -7.11 -11.45
N GLN A 45 4.47 -6.40 -10.66
CA GLN A 45 4.06 -6.81 -9.33
C GLN A 45 2.60 -6.43 -9.09
N VAL A 46 1.87 -7.33 -8.43
CA VAL A 46 0.48 -7.15 -8.04
C VAL A 46 0.37 -7.49 -6.56
N LEU A 47 -0.30 -6.63 -5.81
CA LEU A 47 -0.56 -6.83 -4.39
C LEU A 47 -1.98 -6.40 -4.05
N ASN A 48 -2.48 -6.90 -2.93
CA ASN A 48 -3.70 -6.40 -2.33
C ASN A 48 -3.37 -5.14 -1.52
N LEU A 49 -4.17 -4.11 -1.68
CA LEU A 49 -4.14 -2.89 -0.89
C LEU A 49 -5.59 -2.56 -0.52
N TYR A 50 -5.92 -2.55 0.77
CA TYR A 50 -7.25 -2.17 1.22
C TYR A 50 -7.21 -1.48 2.57
N GLN A 51 -8.29 -0.78 2.86
CA GLN A 51 -8.48 -0.04 4.09
C GLN A 51 -9.31 -0.91 5.05
N ASP A 52 -8.77 -1.20 6.22
CA ASP A 52 -9.46 -1.94 7.28
C ASP A 52 -9.99 -0.95 8.32
N GLY A 53 -11.30 -0.71 8.27
CA GLY A 53 -11.94 0.34 9.05
C GLY A 53 -11.44 1.73 8.69
N ALA A 54 -11.42 2.62 9.68
CA ALA A 54 -11.11 4.04 9.47
C ALA A 54 -9.62 4.39 9.63
N HIS A 55 -8.82 3.50 10.23
CA HIS A 55 -7.50 3.82 10.77
C HIS A 55 -6.40 2.82 10.39
N LYS A 56 -6.69 1.84 9.53
CA LYS A 56 -5.69 0.89 9.05
C LYS A 56 -5.69 0.76 7.53
N ILE A 57 -4.50 0.60 6.98
CA ILE A 57 -4.25 0.14 5.62
C ILE A 57 -3.54 -1.21 5.71
N ILE A 58 -4.06 -2.19 4.98
CA ILE A 58 -3.50 -3.53 4.90
C ILE A 58 -2.95 -3.75 3.50
N ILE A 59 -1.72 -4.26 3.45
CA ILE A 59 -1.04 -4.65 2.23
C ILE A 59 -0.81 -6.15 2.29
N THR A 60 -1.20 -6.90 1.26
CA THR A 60 -0.92 -8.33 1.19
C THR A 60 -0.29 -8.67 -0.15
N GLY A 61 0.86 -9.35 -0.13
CA GLY A 61 1.63 -9.62 -1.34
C GLY A 61 2.52 -10.83 -1.19
N ARG A 62 3.16 -11.23 -2.30
CA ARG A 62 4.19 -12.27 -2.23
C ARG A 62 5.46 -11.69 -1.58
N GLU A 63 6.20 -12.53 -0.87
CA GLU A 63 7.41 -12.09 -0.16
C GLU A 63 8.53 -11.55 -1.08
N ASP A 64 8.56 -11.97 -2.35
CA ASP A 64 9.47 -11.47 -3.39
C ASP A 64 9.09 -10.09 -3.95
N THR A 65 7.99 -9.49 -3.47
CA THR A 65 7.47 -8.19 -3.91
C THR A 65 8.17 -7.02 -3.19
N THR A 66 9.45 -7.15 -2.87
CA THR A 66 10.14 -6.31 -1.87
C THR A 66 10.19 -4.84 -2.24
N ASN A 67 10.62 -4.48 -3.45
CA ASN A 67 10.78 -3.07 -3.82
C ASN A 67 9.44 -2.32 -3.90
N PHE A 68 8.40 -2.95 -4.47
CA PHE A 68 7.10 -2.29 -4.60
C PHE A 68 6.41 -2.13 -3.24
N VAL A 69 6.42 -3.18 -2.42
CA VAL A 69 5.89 -3.12 -1.06
C VAL A 69 6.66 -2.07 -0.25
N GLN A 70 7.99 -2.03 -0.36
CA GLN A 70 8.81 -1.05 0.35
C GLN A 70 8.42 0.40 -0.02
N VAL A 71 8.24 0.71 -1.31
CA VAL A 71 7.81 2.05 -1.73
C VAL A 71 6.45 2.41 -1.14
N ILE A 72 5.51 1.47 -1.12
CA ILE A 72 4.17 1.71 -0.56
C ILE A 72 4.26 1.93 0.94
N LEU A 73 5.01 1.10 1.67
CA LEU A 73 5.19 1.23 3.11
C LEU A 73 5.83 2.58 3.45
N THR A 74 6.91 2.96 2.78
CA THR A 74 7.56 4.26 2.98
C THR A 74 6.64 5.41 2.60
N THR A 75 5.80 5.25 1.58
CA THR A 75 4.77 6.25 1.23
C THR A 75 3.75 6.42 2.36
N LEU A 76 3.23 5.32 2.90
CA LEU A 76 2.25 5.36 3.99
C LEU A 76 2.84 5.94 5.28
N GLU A 77 4.09 5.59 5.60
CA GLU A 77 4.82 6.21 6.72
C GLU A 77 4.98 7.73 6.53
N ALA A 78 5.34 8.16 5.33
CA ALA A 78 5.44 9.58 4.99
C ALA A 78 4.08 10.32 5.03
N MET A 79 2.96 9.58 4.98
CA MET A 79 1.60 10.09 5.16
C MET A 79 1.13 10.02 6.62
N GLY A 80 2.02 9.72 7.57
CA GLY A 80 1.71 9.65 9.00
C GLY A 80 1.31 8.26 9.51
N GLY A 81 1.48 7.24 8.68
CA GLY A 81 1.25 5.84 9.06
C GLY A 81 2.36 5.30 9.96
N ILE A 82 2.00 4.36 10.84
CA ILE A 82 2.93 3.64 11.71
C ILE A 82 2.86 2.16 11.33
N LEU A 83 3.99 1.64 10.83
CA LEU A 83 4.12 0.24 10.48
C LEU A 83 4.01 -0.63 11.74
N SER A 84 3.09 -1.58 11.72
CA SER A 84 3.02 -2.66 12.69
C SER A 84 3.57 -3.92 12.02
N LEU A 85 4.65 -4.46 12.57
CA LEU A 85 5.20 -5.75 12.18
C LEU A 85 4.60 -6.80 13.11
N ASP A 86 3.58 -7.50 12.65
CA ASP A 86 3.20 -8.81 13.19
C ASP A 86 4.02 -9.93 12.52
#